data_AF-S3CQU3-F1
#
_entry.id   AF-S3CQU3-F1
#
_cell.length_a   1.000
_cell.length_b   1.000
_cell.length_c   1.000
_cell.angle_alpha   90.00
_cell.angle_beta   90.00
_cell.angle_gamma   90.00
#
_symmetry.space_group_name_H-M   'P 1'
#
loop_
_entity.id
_entity.type
_entity.pdbx_description
1 polymer ?
#
loop_
_entity_poly.entity_id
_entity_poly.type
_entity_poly.pdbx_seq_one_letter_code
_entity_poly.pdbx_strand_id
1 'polypeptide(L)'
;MASQPSTPLKPSLLYTIYFLTFEPLAALGGTYLALFNPTRYLRGTLPSTIPTPPISPLIYSLLVNIGSLYFLFAVAEGVVLRLTRKRSVWFAVLGAFCVTDVCHLYAVYILDPERFFAVGKWNGDEWINYGTLNAGLALRIAFMLGFGRN
;
A
#
# COMPACT_ATOMS: atom_id res chain seq x y z
N MET A 1 -21.15 33.22 -10.28
CA MET A 1 -21.48 32.37 -9.10
C MET A 1 -20.22 32.20 -8.28
N ALA A 2 -20.16 32.77 -7.08
CA ALA A 2 -19.04 32.51 -6.17
C ALA A 2 -19.15 31.06 -5.67
N SER A 3 -18.14 30.23 -5.91
CA SER A 3 -18.09 28.87 -5.37
C SER A 3 -18.04 28.97 -3.84
N GLN A 4 -18.99 28.34 -3.16
CA GLN A 4 -18.98 28.16 -1.71
C GLN A 4 -17.60 27.64 -1.26
N PRO A 5 -16.99 28.20 -0.21
CA PRO A 5 -15.71 27.73 0.28
C PRO A 5 -15.85 26.25 0.71
N SER A 6 -15.10 25.37 0.06
CA SER A 6 -15.11 23.94 0.41
C SER A 6 -14.58 23.76 1.82
N THR A 7 -15.34 23.08 2.69
CA THR A 7 -14.88 22.72 4.04
C THR A 7 -13.53 22.00 3.95
N PRO A 8 -12.50 22.47 4.70
CA PRO A 8 -11.21 21.81 4.74
C PRO A 8 -11.35 20.38 5.25
N LEU A 9 -10.71 19.43 4.57
CA LEU A 9 -10.77 18.02 4.93
C LEU A 9 -10.17 17.78 6.32
N LYS A 10 -10.93 17.15 7.21
CA LYS A 10 -10.48 16.75 8.54
C LYS A 10 -10.63 15.24 8.73
N PRO A 11 -9.58 14.45 8.45
CA PRO A 11 -9.56 13.02 8.71
C PRO A 11 -9.71 12.73 10.21
N SER A 12 -10.40 11.64 10.56
CA SER A 12 -10.40 11.12 11.94
C SER A 12 -8.99 10.69 12.38
N LEU A 13 -8.84 10.43 13.67
CA LEU A 13 -7.58 9.96 14.24
C LEU A 13 -7.13 8.64 13.59
N LEU A 14 -8.06 7.72 13.31
CA LEU A 14 -7.76 6.45 12.65
C LEU A 14 -7.08 6.66 11.29
N TYR A 15 -7.67 7.46 10.41
CA TYR A 15 -7.11 7.73 9.08
C TYR A 15 -5.84 8.57 9.13
N THR A 16 -5.72 9.45 10.12
CA THR A 16 -4.50 10.21 10.35
C THR A 16 -3.35 9.28 10.71
N ILE A 17 -3.55 8.37 11.66
CA ILE A 17 -2.52 7.40 12.06
C ILE A 17 -2.19 6.46 10.89
N TYR A 18 -3.21 5.94 10.22
CA TYR A 18 -3.02 4.97 9.15
C TYR A 18 -2.29 5.60 7.95
N PHE A 19 -2.91 6.57 7.27
CA PHE A 19 -2.37 7.13 6.02
C PHE A 19 -1.14 8.00 6.24
N LEU A 20 -1.02 8.71 7.36
CA LEU A 20 0.10 9.64 7.52
C LEU A 20 1.27 9.03 8.28
N THR A 21 1.09 7.96 9.05
CA THR A 21 2.17 7.41 9.88
C THR A 21 2.45 5.94 9.59
N PHE A 22 1.47 5.06 9.80
CA PHE A 22 1.68 3.62 9.67
C PHE A 22 2.10 3.25 8.24
N GLU A 23 1.34 3.72 7.26
CA GLU A 23 1.53 3.32 5.88
C GLU A 23 2.82 3.86 5.24
N PRO A 24 3.20 5.14 5.44
CA PRO A 24 4.52 5.62 5.01
C PRO A 24 5.67 4.82 5.62
N LEU A 25 5.58 4.44 6.90
CA LEU A 25 6.60 3.64 7.56
C LEU A 25 6.64 2.21 7.01
N ALA A 26 5.48 1.59 6.76
CA ALA A 26 5.39 0.28 6.14
C ALA A 26 5.97 0.29 4.72
N ALA A 27 5.67 1.32 3.92
CA ALA A 27 6.22 1.50 2.59
C ALA A 27 7.75 1.68 2.62
N LEU A 28 8.29 2.47 3.56
CA LEU A 28 9.74 2.58 3.77
C LEU A 28 10.38 1.25 4.20
N GLY A 29 9.68 0.46 5.02
CA GLY A 29 10.10 -0.90 5.36
C GLY A 29 10.17 -1.80 4.12
N GLY A 30 9.17 -1.73 3.25
CA GLY A 30 9.16 -2.40 1.96
C GLY A 30 10.30 -1.97 1.05
N THR A 31 10.57 -0.65 0.94
CA THR A 31 11.73 -0.10 0.22
C THR A 31 13.03 -0.66 0.77
N TYR A 32 13.21 -0.63 2.10
CA TYR A 32 14.42 -1.15 2.73
C TYR A 32 14.64 -2.63 2.41
N LEU A 33 13.60 -3.46 2.52
CA LEU A 33 13.69 -4.87 2.18
C LEU A 33 14.00 -5.08 0.70
N ALA A 34 13.36 -4.35 -0.21
CA ALA A 34 13.60 -4.48 -1.64
C ALA A 34 15.05 -4.15 -2.04
N LEU A 35 15.64 -3.13 -1.41
CA LEU A 35 16.99 -2.64 -1.72
C LEU A 35 18.08 -3.44 -1.01
N PHE A 36 17.89 -3.75 0.28
CA PHE A 36 18.96 -4.26 1.14
C PHE A 36 18.76 -5.71 1.58
N ASN A 37 17.56 -6.28 1.43
CA ASN A 37 17.29 -7.68 1.73
C ASN A 37 16.28 -8.30 0.73
N PRO A 38 16.64 -8.37 -0.56
CA PRO A 38 15.72 -8.77 -1.63
C PRO A 38 15.17 -10.19 -1.46
N THR A 39 15.96 -11.11 -0.89
CA THR A 39 15.51 -12.47 -0.58
C THR A 39 14.39 -12.47 0.46
N ARG A 40 14.51 -11.66 1.53
CA ARG A 40 13.44 -11.55 2.53
C ARG A 40 12.21 -10.87 1.94
N TYR A 41 12.41 -9.85 1.10
CA TYR A 41 11.32 -9.19 0.39
C TYR A 41 10.49 -10.18 -0.44
N LEU A 42 11.14 -10.97 -1.30
CA LEU A 42 10.45 -11.97 -2.12
C LEU A 42 9.76 -13.03 -1.27
N ARG A 43 10.41 -13.54 -0.21
CA ARG A 43 9.78 -14.50 0.71
C ARG A 43 8.50 -13.94 1.34
N GLY A 44 8.49 -12.65 1.66
CA GLY A 44 7.34 -12.00 2.28
C GLY A 44 6.22 -11.62 1.30
N THR A 45 6.51 -11.55 0.00
CA THR A 45 5.56 -11.05 -1.02
C THR A 45 5.02 -12.13 -1.95
N LEU A 46 5.72 -13.26 -2.08
CA LEU A 46 5.24 -14.43 -2.81
C LEU A 46 4.27 -15.25 -1.94
N PRO A 47 3.28 -15.93 -2.54
CA PRO A 47 2.50 -16.94 -1.83
C PRO A 47 3.45 -17.99 -1.21
N SER A 48 3.15 -18.46 -0.01
CA SER A 48 4.04 -19.39 0.73
C SER A 48 4.21 -20.76 0.06
N THR A 49 3.34 -21.08 -0.89
CA THR A 49 3.39 -22.25 -1.78
C THR A 49 4.46 -22.11 -2.88
N ILE A 50 4.91 -20.89 -3.17
CA ILE A 50 5.90 -20.59 -4.21
C ILE A 50 7.30 -20.48 -3.59
N PRO A 51 8.27 -21.30 -4.04
CA PRO A 51 9.64 -21.18 -3.57
C PRO A 51 10.24 -19.82 -3.90
N THR A 52 10.96 -19.21 -2.95
CA THR A 52 11.68 -17.96 -3.20
C THR A 52 12.82 -18.21 -4.20
N PRO A 53 12.84 -17.54 -5.37
CA PRO A 53 13.90 -17.75 -6.36
C PRO A 53 15.22 -17.10 -5.92
N PRO A 54 16.37 -17.53 -6.48
CA PRO A 54 17.63 -16.84 -6.27
C PRO A 54 17.61 -15.44 -6.89
N ILE A 55 18.32 -14.50 -6.27
CA ILE A 55 18.36 -13.11 -6.73
C ILE A 55 19.35 -12.96 -7.89
N SER A 56 18.82 -12.92 -9.12
CA SER A 56 19.60 -12.56 -10.31
C SER A 56 19.74 -11.03 -10.45
N PRO A 57 20.69 -10.53 -11.26
CA PRO A 57 20.78 -9.09 -11.55
C PRO A 57 19.49 -8.49 -12.12
N LEU A 58 18.75 -9.25 -12.94
CA LEU A 58 17.44 -8.86 -13.47
C LEU A 58 16.41 -8.70 -12.34
N ILE A 59 16.28 -9.70 -11.47
CA ILE A 59 15.35 -9.65 -10.32
C ILE A 59 15.72 -8.49 -9.40
N TYR A 60 17.01 -8.32 -9.09
CA TYR A 60 17.46 -7.22 -8.26
C TYR A 60 17.12 -5.86 -8.86
N SER A 61 17.34 -5.66 -10.16
CA SER A 61 16.96 -4.42 -10.85
C SER A 61 15.45 -4.15 -10.76
N LEU A 62 14.60 -5.17 -10.92
CA LEU A 62 13.15 -5.04 -10.76
C LEU A 62 12.77 -4.69 -9.31
N LEU A 63 13.39 -5.34 -8.33
CA LEU A 63 13.16 -5.05 -6.91
C LEU A 63 13.57 -3.63 -6.52
N VAL A 64 14.68 -3.11 -7.05
CA VAL A 64 15.07 -1.71 -6.86
C VAL A 64 14.01 -0.75 -7.42
N ASN A 65 13.45 -1.05 -8.61
CA ASN A 65 12.35 -0.27 -9.17
C ASN A 65 11.07 -0.36 -8.32
N ILE A 66 10.74 -1.53 -7.78
CA ILE A 66 9.60 -1.66 -6.87
C ILE A 66 9.84 -0.89 -5.57
N GLY A 67 11.04 -0.98 -5.00
CA GLY A 67 11.43 -0.25 -3.81
C GLY A 67 11.37 1.27 -3.98
N SER A 68 11.71 1.78 -5.17
CA SER A 68 11.58 3.22 -5.47
C SER A 68 10.12 3.68 -5.55
N LEU A 69 9.21 2.84 -6.05
CA LEU A 69 7.76 3.12 -6.04
C LEU A 69 7.20 3.13 -4.61
N TYR A 70 7.67 2.23 -3.74
CA TYR A 70 7.30 2.26 -2.31
C TYR A 70 7.85 3.50 -1.60
N PHE A 71 9.05 3.97 -1.98
CA PHE A 71 9.57 5.22 -1.46
C PHE A 71 8.72 6.41 -1.93
N LEU A 72 8.29 6.42 -3.20
CA LEU A 72 7.36 7.41 -3.73
C LEU A 72 6.04 7.42 -2.95
N PHE A 73 5.51 6.25 -2.59
CA PHE A 73 4.31 6.12 -1.75
C PHE A 73 4.52 6.79 -0.39
N ALA A 74 5.63 6.46 0.27
CA ALA A 74 5.98 7.05 1.55
C ALA A 74 6.11 8.58 1.47
N VAL A 75 6.64 9.14 0.38
CA VAL A 75 6.72 10.60 0.19
C VAL A 75 5.35 11.22 -0.09
N ALA A 76 4.52 10.60 -0.93
CA ALA A 76 3.21 11.12 -1.26
C ALA A 76 2.29 11.18 -0.02
N GLU A 77 2.29 10.15 0.81
CA GLU A 77 1.53 10.14 2.06
C GLU A 77 2.23 10.91 3.19
N GLY A 78 3.54 10.69 3.31
CA GLY A 78 4.42 11.30 4.30
C GLY A 78 4.48 12.82 4.19
N VAL A 79 4.47 13.35 2.97
CA VAL A 79 4.71 14.77 2.69
C VAL A 79 3.51 15.40 2.00
N VAL A 80 3.09 14.92 0.82
CA VAL A 80 2.06 15.61 0.02
C VAL A 80 0.74 15.73 0.77
N LEU A 81 0.26 14.65 1.39
CA LEU A 81 -0.99 14.68 2.16
C LEU A 81 -0.93 15.54 3.43
N ARG A 82 0.27 15.74 4.01
CA ARG A 82 0.46 16.66 5.16
C ARG A 82 0.38 18.12 4.75
N LEU A 83 0.79 18.44 3.52
CA LEU A 83 0.84 19.82 3.02
C LEU A 83 -0.51 20.35 2.52
N THR A 84 -1.54 19.52 2.45
CA THR A 84 -2.85 19.91 1.91
C THR A 84 -4.03 19.35 2.70
N ARG A 85 -5.07 20.18 2.82
CA ARG A 85 -6.40 19.78 3.34
C ARG A 85 -7.46 19.79 2.23
N LYS A 86 -7.05 19.86 0.96
CA LYS A 86 -7.98 19.80 -0.17
C LYS A 86 -8.43 18.36 -0.40
N ARG A 87 -9.75 18.14 -0.32
CA ARG A 87 -10.37 16.81 -0.53
C ARG A 87 -10.00 16.20 -1.88
N SER A 88 -9.99 16.99 -2.95
CA SER A 88 -9.64 16.50 -4.29
C SER A 88 -8.23 15.92 -4.37
N VAL A 89 -7.26 16.51 -3.68
CA VAL A 89 -5.87 16.02 -3.66
C VAL A 89 -5.77 14.71 -2.88
N TRP A 90 -6.40 14.64 -1.71
CA TRP A 90 -6.46 13.41 -0.92
C TRP A 90 -7.11 12.27 -1.72
N PHE A 91 -8.20 12.56 -2.43
CA PHE A 91 -8.92 11.56 -3.21
C PHE A 91 -8.10 11.09 -4.42
N ALA A 92 -7.41 12.00 -5.11
CA ALA A 92 -6.54 11.63 -6.21
C ALA A 92 -5.39 10.72 -5.76
N VAL A 93 -4.73 11.06 -4.64
CA VAL A 93 -3.62 10.29 -4.09
C VAL A 93 -4.09 8.92 -3.58
N LEU A 94 -5.11 8.88 -2.71
CA LEU A 94 -5.62 7.61 -2.19
C LEU A 94 -6.25 6.75 -3.29
N GLY A 95 -6.89 7.36 -4.29
CA GLY A 95 -7.41 6.65 -5.46
C GLY A 95 -6.30 6.01 -6.30
N ALA A 96 -5.18 6.71 -6.51
CA ALA A 96 -4.01 6.13 -7.18
C ALA A 96 -3.44 4.93 -6.41
N PHE A 97 -3.43 4.98 -5.09
CA PHE A 97 -2.98 3.85 -4.27
C PHE A 97 -3.94 2.68 -4.27
N CYS A 98 -5.25 2.92 -4.37
CA CYS A 98 -6.21 1.83 -4.56
C CYS A 98 -5.89 1.01 -5.82
N VAL A 99 -5.47 1.69 -6.92
CA VAL A 99 -5.05 0.99 -8.14
C VAL A 99 -3.84 0.10 -7.86
N THR A 100 -2.85 0.62 -7.14
CA THR A 100 -1.66 -0.16 -6.79
C THR A 100 -1.96 -1.32 -5.86
N ASP A 101 -2.83 -1.15 -4.86
CA ASP A 101 -3.27 -2.21 -3.96
C ASP A 101 -3.90 -3.35 -4.77
N VAL A 102 -4.80 -3.03 -5.71
CA VAL A 102 -5.42 -4.01 -6.61
C VAL A 102 -4.39 -4.72 -7.49
N CYS A 103 -3.41 -3.99 -8.06
CA CYS A 103 -2.35 -4.59 -8.88
C CYS A 103 -1.49 -5.58 -8.08
N HIS A 104 -1.15 -5.28 -6.82
CA HIS A 104 -0.37 -6.18 -5.97
C HIS A 104 -1.18 -7.42 -5.58
N LEU A 105 -2.44 -7.25 -5.21
CA LEU A 105 -3.35 -8.37 -4.92
C LEU A 105 -3.53 -9.26 -6.15
N TYR A 106 -3.66 -8.66 -7.34
CA TYR A 106 -3.77 -9.39 -8.59
C TYR A 106 -2.49 -10.18 -8.93
N ALA A 107 -1.31 -9.63 -8.65
CA ALA A 107 -0.05 -10.34 -8.83
C ALA A 107 0.03 -11.61 -7.97
N VAL A 108 -0.40 -11.54 -6.71
CA VAL A 108 -0.49 -12.71 -5.81
C VAL A 108 -1.52 -13.71 -6.33
N TYR A 109 -2.69 -13.22 -6.75
CA TYR A 109 -3.76 -14.05 -7.30
C TYR A 109 -3.31 -14.84 -8.53
N ILE A 110 -2.58 -14.23 -9.47
CA ILE A 110 -2.07 -14.93 -10.66
C ILE A 110 -1.13 -16.09 -10.28
N LEU A 111 -0.32 -15.91 -9.23
CA LEU A 111 0.65 -16.92 -8.81
C LEU A 111 0.00 -18.11 -8.11
N ASP A 112 -0.97 -17.86 -7.23
CA ASP A 112 -1.70 -18.91 -6.53
C ASP A 112 -3.12 -18.46 -6.12
N PRO A 113 -4.11 -18.66 -7.02
CA PRO A 113 -5.51 -18.29 -6.78
C PRO A 113 -6.12 -18.99 -5.56
N GLU A 114 -5.78 -20.27 -5.35
CA GLU A 114 -6.34 -21.07 -4.26
C GLU A 114 -5.82 -20.59 -2.92
N ARG A 115 -4.51 -20.34 -2.82
CA ARG A 115 -3.90 -19.77 -1.62
C ARG A 115 -4.41 -18.36 -1.34
N PHE A 116 -4.61 -17.55 -2.38
CA PHE A 116 -5.14 -16.20 -2.26
C PHE A 116 -6.51 -16.20 -1.56
N PHE A 117 -7.45 -17.07 -1.93
CA PHE A 117 -8.75 -17.11 -1.25
C PHE A 117 -8.78 -17.89 0.07
N ALA A 118 -7.74 -18.66 0.39
CA ALA A 118 -7.65 -19.44 1.61
C ALA A 118 -7.22 -18.60 2.84
N VAL A 119 -7.97 -17.54 3.16
CA VAL A 119 -7.64 -16.55 4.22
C VAL A 119 -7.31 -17.22 5.56
N GLY A 120 -8.06 -18.26 5.95
CA GLY A 120 -7.83 -19.00 7.21
C GLY A 120 -6.54 -19.83 7.24
N LYS A 121 -5.85 -19.99 6.11
CA LYS A 121 -4.58 -20.71 6.00
C LYS A 121 -3.38 -19.78 5.88
N TRP A 122 -3.59 -18.47 5.77
CA TRP A 122 -2.52 -17.50 5.59
C TRP A 122 -1.55 -17.51 6.78
N ASN A 123 -0.26 -17.50 6.47
CA ASN A 123 0.80 -17.37 7.47
C ASN A 123 1.05 -15.89 7.82
N GLY A 124 2.02 -15.61 8.70
CA GLY A 124 2.32 -14.25 9.14
C GLY A 124 2.76 -13.31 8.01
N ASP A 125 3.59 -13.78 7.08
CA ASP A 125 4.05 -12.98 5.94
C ASP A 125 2.91 -12.65 4.98
N GLU A 126 2.03 -13.62 4.76
CA GLU A 126 0.84 -13.49 3.92
C GLU A 126 -0.17 -12.48 4.51
N TRP A 127 -0.40 -12.51 5.84
CA TRP A 127 -1.16 -11.48 6.53
C TRP A 127 -0.52 -10.09 6.45
N ILE A 128 0.81 -10.01 6.58
CA ILE A 128 1.56 -8.75 6.44
C ILE A 128 1.45 -8.22 5.01
N ASN A 129 1.53 -9.08 3.99
CA ASN A 129 1.49 -8.65 2.60
C ASN A 129 0.06 -8.34 2.15
N TYR A 130 -0.70 -9.34 1.70
CA TYR A 130 -2.01 -9.09 1.12
C TYR A 130 -3.11 -8.86 2.16
N GLY A 131 -2.91 -9.25 3.42
CA GLY A 131 -3.82 -8.84 4.50
C GLY A 131 -3.80 -7.33 4.72
N THR A 132 -2.61 -6.71 4.77
CA THR A 132 -2.50 -5.25 4.90
C THR A 132 -2.92 -4.52 3.62
N LEU A 133 -2.66 -5.07 2.43
CA LEU A 133 -3.16 -4.50 1.17
C LEU A 133 -4.69 -4.48 1.12
N ASN A 134 -5.36 -5.57 1.50
CA ASN A 134 -6.83 -5.60 1.58
C ASN A 134 -7.36 -4.60 2.64
N ALA A 135 -6.73 -4.52 3.80
CA ALA A 135 -7.12 -3.58 4.85
C ALA A 135 -6.92 -2.12 4.42
N GLY A 136 -5.79 -1.79 3.78
CA GLY A 136 -5.49 -0.47 3.25
C GLY A 136 -6.47 -0.06 2.16
N LEU A 137 -6.73 -0.94 1.19
CA LEU A 137 -7.73 -0.72 0.15
C LEU A 137 -9.11 -0.44 0.76
N ALA A 138 -9.54 -1.24 1.73
CA ALA A 138 -10.83 -1.04 2.42
C ALA A 138 -10.89 0.30 3.17
N LEU A 139 -9.83 0.69 3.88
CA LEU A 139 -9.75 1.97 4.58
C LEU A 139 -9.79 3.15 3.61
N ARG A 140 -9.10 3.08 2.47
CA ARG A 140 -9.14 4.12 1.44
C ARG A 140 -10.54 4.27 0.85
N ILE A 141 -11.19 3.16 0.51
CA ILE A 141 -12.56 3.17 -0.02
C ILE A 141 -13.52 3.76 1.03
N ALA A 142 -13.46 3.30 2.28
CA ALA A 142 -14.29 3.82 3.36
C ALA A 142 -14.07 5.32 3.58
N PHE A 143 -12.81 5.76 3.59
CA PHE A 143 -12.47 7.18 3.66
C PHE A 143 -13.11 7.95 2.50
N MET A 144 -12.94 7.51 1.26
CA MET A 144 -13.49 8.19 0.09
C MET A 144 -15.03 8.24 0.10
N LEU A 145 -15.70 7.19 0.59
CA LEU A 145 -17.15 7.14 0.78
C LEU A 145 -17.69 8.09 1.86
N GLY A 146 -16.81 8.63 2.72
CA GLY A 146 -17.19 9.64 3.72
C GLY A 146 -17.17 9.15 5.16
N PHE A 147 -16.77 7.91 5.42
CA PHE A 147 -16.63 7.43 6.77
C PHE A 147 -15.46 8.12 7.46
N GLY A 148 -15.70 8.69 8.65
CA GLY A 148 -14.68 9.29 9.53
C GLY A 148 -13.86 10.42 8.91
N ARG A 149 -14.46 11.21 8.00
CA ARG A 149 -13.92 12.49 7.53
C ARG A 149 -15.01 13.56 7.54
N ASN A 150 -14.72 14.71 8.16
CA ASN A 150 -15.59 15.89 8.18
C ASN A 150 -15.03 17.02 7.33
#